data_AF-A0A841T505-F1
#
_entry.id   AF-A0A841T505-F1
#
_cell.length_a   1.000
_cell.length_b   1.000
_cell.length_c   1.000
_cell.angle_alpha   90.00
_cell.angle_beta   90.00
_cell.angle_gamma   90.00
#
_symmetry.space_group_name_H-M   'P 1'
#
loop_
_entity.id
_entity.type
_entity.pdbx_description
1 polymer ?
#
loop_
_entity_poly.entity_id
_entity_poly.type
_entity_poly.pdbx_seq_one_letter_code
_entity_poly.pdbx_strand_id
1 'polypeptide(L)'
;MNEFMKRWQTRRELGKQKYVLRYGFFAIGVTATVLFSISDIYFNGEISFTYLLGRLVMFPSIGALIAGMVWERNEKKFAKLSSDSAR
;
A
#
# COMPACT_ATOMS: atom_id res chain seq x y z
N MET A 1 -6.92 -22.57 -12.11
CA MET A 1 -6.46 -21.22 -11.67
C MET A 1 -6.47 -21.16 -10.15
N ASN A 2 -5.31 -21.05 -9.49
CA ASN A 2 -5.24 -20.93 -8.03
C ASN A 2 -5.90 -19.62 -7.52
N GLU A 3 -6.29 -19.56 -6.25
CA GLU A 3 -6.96 -18.38 -5.68
C GLU A 3 -6.11 -17.11 -5.77
N PHE A 4 -4.79 -17.24 -5.59
CA PHE A 4 -3.86 -16.12 -5.72
C PHE A 4 -3.93 -15.49 -7.11
N MET A 5 -3.91 -16.28 -8.18
CA MET A 5 -3.96 -15.81 -9.57
C MET A 5 -5.29 -15.10 -9.85
N LYS A 6 -6.43 -15.65 -9.39
CA LYS A 6 -7.73 -14.97 -9.54
C LYS A 6 -7.73 -13.59 -8.87
N ARG A 7 -7.32 -13.52 -7.60
CA ARG A 7 -7.29 -12.27 -6.82
C ARG A 7 -6.27 -11.27 -7.35
N TRP A 8 -5.11 -11.76 -7.79
CA TRP A 8 -4.05 -10.91 -8.31
C TRP A 8 -4.38 -10.37 -9.70
N GLN A 9 -5.04 -11.15 -10.55
CA GLN A 9 -5.49 -10.70 -11.87
C GLN A 9 -6.37 -9.45 -11.76
N THR A 10 -7.39 -9.47 -10.90
CA THR A 10 -8.25 -8.29 -10.66
C THR A 10 -7.47 -7.08 -10.16
N ARG A 11 -6.44 -7.29 -9.32
CA ARG A 11 -5.58 -6.21 -8.84
C ARG A 11 -4.64 -5.70 -9.92
N ARG A 12 -4.17 -6.58 -10.80
CA ARG A 12 -3.30 -6.27 -11.94
C ARG A 12 -4.01 -5.39 -12.96
N GLU A 13 -5.29 -5.66 -13.22
CA GLU A 13 -6.14 -4.88 -14.14
C GLU A 13 -6.26 -3.39 -13.74
N LEU A 14 -6.10 -3.06 -12.46
CA LEU A 14 -6.04 -1.66 -12.00
C LEU A 14 -4.79 -0.92 -12.51
N GLY A 15 -3.70 -1.65 -12.78
CA GLY A 15 -2.38 -1.10 -13.08
C GLY A 15 -1.59 -0.69 -11.84
N LYS A 16 -0.26 -0.71 -11.97
CA LYS A 16 0.69 -0.48 -10.86
C LYS A 16 0.47 0.85 -10.15
N GLN A 17 0.31 1.93 -10.91
CA GLN A 17 0.16 3.27 -10.33
C GLN A 17 -1.10 3.38 -9.47
N LYS A 18 -2.26 2.94 -9.98
CA LYS A 18 -3.52 2.96 -9.21
C LYS A 18 -3.46 2.01 -8.01
N TYR A 19 -2.81 0.87 -8.16
CA TYR A 19 -2.59 -0.06 -7.04
C TYR A 19 -1.76 0.58 -5.93
N VAL A 20 -0.62 1.17 -6.26
CA VAL A 20 0.27 1.83 -5.30
C VAL A 20 -0.44 3.00 -4.62
N LEU A 21 -1.18 3.80 -5.38
CA LEU A 21 -1.95 4.92 -4.84
C LEU A 21 -3.06 4.42 -3.89
N ARG A 22 -3.85 3.43 -4.30
CA ARG A 22 -4.98 2.93 -3.51
C ARG A 22 -4.53 2.17 -2.26
N TYR A 23 -3.63 1.20 -2.42
CA TYR A 23 -3.28 0.26 -1.36
C TYR A 23 -2.05 0.68 -0.56
N GLY A 24 -1.13 1.43 -1.16
CA GLY A 24 0.06 1.95 -0.48
C GLY A 24 -0.20 3.34 0.11
N PHE A 25 -0.43 4.32 -0.77
CA PHE A 25 -0.55 5.71 -0.36
C PHE A 25 -1.79 5.94 0.52
N PHE A 26 -2.98 5.62 0.03
CA PHE A 26 -4.23 5.87 0.76
C PHE A 26 -4.46 4.87 1.89
N ALA A 27 -4.56 3.58 1.57
CA ALA A 27 -4.96 2.58 2.58
C ALA A 27 -3.96 2.40 3.72
N ILE A 28 -2.65 2.56 3.45
CA ILE A 28 -1.60 2.46 4.49
C ILE A 28 -1.18 3.84 4.95
N GLY A 29 -0.63 4.67 4.07
CA GLY A 29 0.04 5.91 4.47
C GLY A 29 -0.89 6.98 5.04
N VAL A 30 -1.98 7.31 4.34
CA VAL A 30 -2.96 8.29 4.81
C VAL A 30 -3.67 7.76 6.04
N THR A 31 -4.11 6.49 6.04
CA THR A 31 -4.71 5.87 7.23
C THR A 31 -3.78 5.93 8.44
N ALA A 32 -2.50 5.60 8.30
CA ALA A 32 -1.53 5.71 9.39
C ALA A 32 -1.38 7.15 9.87
N THR A 33 -1.34 8.13 8.96
CA THR A 33 -1.28 9.55 9.33
C THR A 33 -2.49 9.94 10.18
N VAL A 34 -3.69 9.54 9.77
CA VAL A 34 -4.94 9.81 10.50
C VAL A 34 -4.92 9.14 11.87
N LEU A 35 -4.57 7.86 11.93
CA LEU A 35 -4.50 7.11 13.19
C LEU A 35 -3.52 7.73 14.19
N PHE A 36 -2.31 8.06 13.76
CA PHE A 36 -1.31 8.68 14.63
C PHE A 36 -1.70 10.10 15.04
N SER A 37 -2.41 10.85 14.18
CA SER A 37 -2.89 12.18 14.52
C SER A 37 -4.02 12.13 15.55
N ILE A 38 -4.94 11.16 15.43
CA ILE A 38 -5.97 10.90 16.45
C ILE A 38 -5.33 10.49 17.77
N SER A 39 -4.34 9.61 17.74
CA SER A 39 -3.59 9.23 18.94
C SER A 39 -2.92 10.44 19.60
N ASP A 40 -2.36 11.36 18.80
CA ASP A 40 -1.71 12.58 19.32
C ASP A 40 -2.72 13.44 20.10
N ILE A 41 -3.91 13.69 19.53
CA ILE A 41 -4.99 14.39 20.22
C ILE A 41 -5.39 13.66 21.50
N TYR A 42 -5.57 12.34 21.41
CA TYR A 42 -6.07 11.54 22.53
C TYR A 42 -5.10 11.51 23.72
N PHE A 43 -3.79 11.42 23.46
CA PHE A 43 -2.77 11.29 24.51
C PHE A 43 -2.16 12.61 24.95
N ASN A 44 -1.97 13.57 24.03
CA ASN A 44 -1.27 14.83 24.32
C ASN A 44 -2.22 16.04 24.36
N GLY A 45 -3.47 15.92 23.91
CA GLY A 45 -4.44 17.01 23.88
C GLY A 45 -4.21 18.04 22.76
N GLU A 46 -3.12 17.91 22.00
CA GLU A 46 -2.75 18.78 20.90
C GLU A 46 -2.09 18.00 19.76
N ILE A 47 -2.09 18.58 18.55
CA ILE A 47 -1.30 18.06 17.43
C ILE A 47 -0.16 19.02 17.17
N SER A 48 1.07 18.51 17.27
CA SER A 48 2.23 19.24 16.78
C SER A 48 2.19 19.33 15.26
N PHE A 49 2.11 20.55 14.73
CA PHE A 49 2.06 20.80 13.29
C PHE A 49 3.30 20.24 12.57
N THR A 50 4.49 20.33 13.19
CA THR A 50 5.74 19.77 12.65
C THR A 50 5.66 18.26 12.49
N TYR A 51 5.16 17.54 13.49
CA TYR A 51 5.00 16.09 13.39
C TYR A 51 3.89 15.69 12.42
N LEU A 52 2.79 16.46 12.35
CA LEU A 52 1.73 16.22 11.38
C LEU A 52 2.24 16.31 9.93
N LEU A 53 2.97 17.38 9.59
CA LEU A 53 3.58 17.53 8.27
C LEU A 53 4.57 16.40 7.96
N GLY A 54 5.41 16.03 8.93
CA GLY A 54 6.32 14.90 8.80
C GLY A 54 5.60 13.60 8.47
N ARG A 55 4.51 13.28 9.19
CA ARG A 55 3.70 12.07 8.97
C ARG A 55 3.00 12.09 7.61
N LEU A 56 2.43 13.23 7.21
CA LEU A 56 1.74 13.43 5.93
C LEU A 56 2.62 13.15 4.70
N VAL A 57 3.93 13.40 4.80
CA VAL A 57 4.87 13.10 3.71
C VAL A 57 5.45 11.69 3.88
N MET A 58 5.90 11.37 5.09
CA MET A 58 6.65 10.14 5.36
C MET A 58 5.77 8.89 5.18
N PHE A 59 4.60 8.83 5.81
CA PHE A 59 3.79 7.61 5.80
C PHE A 59 3.22 7.29 4.41
N PRO A 60 2.67 8.24 3.63
CA PRO A 60 2.26 7.96 2.25
C PRO A 60 3.41 7.57 1.33
N SER A 61 4.59 8.16 1.50
CA SER A 61 5.79 7.78 0.73
C SER A 61 6.23 6.36 1.04
N ILE A 62 6.35 6.00 2.33
CA ILE A 62 6.70 4.64 2.75
C ILE A 62 5.63 3.64 2.30
N GLY A 63 4.35 3.95 2.48
CA GLY A 63 3.24 3.11 2.03
C GLY A 63 3.30 2.84 0.52
N ALA A 64 3.59 3.87 -0.28
CA ALA A 64 3.75 3.75 -1.72
C ALA A 64 4.94 2.86 -2.10
N LEU A 65 6.10 3.04 -1.46
CA LEU A 65 7.29 2.19 -1.68
C LEU A 65 7.01 0.72 -1.36
N ILE A 66 6.41 0.44 -0.20
CA ILE A 66 6.03 -0.92 0.22
C ILE A 66 5.08 -1.55 -0.79
N ALA A 67 4.02 -0.83 -1.18
CA ALA A 67 3.06 -1.34 -2.17
C ALA A 67 3.72 -1.60 -3.53
N GLY A 68 4.67 -0.76 -3.93
CA GLY A 68 5.47 -0.95 -5.14
C GLY A 68 6.31 -2.22 -5.09
N MET A 69 7.02 -2.46 -3.99
CA MET A 69 7.81 -3.69 -3.79
C MET A 69 6.91 -4.94 -3.78
N VAL A 70 5.76 -4.87 -3.11
CA VAL A 70 4.78 -5.97 -3.08
C VAL A 70 4.21 -6.25 -4.46
N TRP A 71 3.95 -5.21 -5.26
CA TRP A 71 3.52 -5.36 -6.64
C TRP A 71 4.53 -6.16 -7.45
N GLU A 72 5.81 -5.75 -7.47
CA GLU A 72 6.86 -6.45 -8.22
C GLU A 72 7.02 -7.90 -7.78
N ARG A 73 6.97 -8.16 -6.47
CA ARG A 73 7.05 -9.51 -5.92
C ARG A 73 5.89 -10.38 -6.41
N ASN A 74 4.68 -9.84 -6.42
CA ASN A 74 3.48 -10.58 -6.82
C ASN A 74 3.41 -10.75 -8.34
N GLU A 75 3.89 -9.79 -9.12
CA GLU A 75 4.05 -9.93 -10.58
C GLU A 75 4.98 -11.09 -10.94
N LYS A 76 6.15 -11.17 -10.28
CA LYS A 76 7.08 -12.29 -10.44
C LYS A 76 6.44 -13.63 -10.06
N LYS A 77 5.72 -13.67 -8.93
CA LYS A 77 5.01 -14.88 -8.48
C LYS A 77 3.92 -15.30 -9.47
N PHE A 78 3.15 -14.34 -9.99
CA PHE A 78 2.09 -14.61 -10.96
C PHE A 78 2.67 -15.14 -12.27
N ALA A 79 3.74 -14.52 -12.79
CA ALA A 79 4.41 -14.97 -14.01
C ALA A 79 4.86 -16.44 -13.91
N LYS A 80 5.53 -16.80 -12.81
CA LYS A 80 5.95 -18.19 -12.54
C LYS A 80 4.78 -19.17 -12.52
N LEU A 81 3.71 -18.83 -11.80
CA LEU A 81 2.52 -19.69 -11.71
C LEU A 81 1.77 -19.82 -13.03
N SER A 82 1.77 -18.76 -13.85
CA SER A 82 1.14 -18.77 -15.16
C SER A 82 1.91 -19.62 -16.17
N SER A 83 3.24 -19.62 -16.13
CA SER A 83 4.06 -20.48 -17.00
C SER A 83 3.96 -21.96 -16.64
N ASP A 84 3.87 -22.27 -15.34
CA ASP A 84 3.74 -23.65 -14.87
C ASP A 84 2.36 -24.24 -15.23
N SER A 85 1.31 -23.42 -15.31
CA SER A 85 -0.03 -23.85 -15.70
C SER A 85 -0.22 -24.03 -17.22
N ALA A 86 0.74 -23.57 -18.03
CA ALA A 86 0.71 -23.67 -19.49
C ALA A 86 1.55 -24.85 -20.02
N ARG A 87 2.30 -25.53 -19.14
CA ARG A 87 2.98 -26.80 -19.40
C ARG A 87 2.08 -27.96 -19.01
#